data_AF-A0A8H0D3A6-F1
#
_entry.id   AF-A0A8H0D3A6-F1
#
_cell.length_a   1.000
_cell.length_b   1.000
_cell.length_c   1.000
_cell.angle_alpha   90.00
_cell.angle_beta   90.00
_cell.angle_gamma   90.00
#
_symmetry.space_group_name_H-M   'P 1'
#
loop_
_entity.id
_entity.type
_entity.pdbx_description
1 polymer ?
#
loop_
_entity_poly.entity_id
_entity_poly.type
_entity_poly.pdbx_seq_one_letter_code
_entity_poly.pdbx_strand_id
1 'polypeptide(L)'
;MKLKYDLYISYLKIALSAIGIYAIPVAVFTLTSCGGGSGKSYDEAKDTPAGTYREYLSELRTQDRLSFEGLTARLGQWQTVRDSVSAHIRRDTLWRSHTDMRKECLLLHDSIRMEFSRLALSRPRTYKEVLALKEHFSPYAEDGELHRSAQEIQPFFASLDSRMAYRGGKEQLLSAYRTLLSETQRKGIHGHSDLTRFIGKEDALFRAFLARLNDYDDMDLSDITRDTEKCCAEVFRAAERQEITYKEAMLYMAMRTNRRVIQNVQACLDGIHRGEVTTPRQAHAFIWMILQPYASLDGFCLALLSPREKEVLDRMATETPGAFSTLRKILSSENDRLEELPGMLIEIHIATL
;
A
#
# COMPACT_ATOMS: atom_id res chain seq x y z
N MET A 1 -13.94 14.90 -8.90
CA MET A 1 -13.08 13.91 -9.60
C MET A 1 -11.60 14.28 -9.55
N LYS A 2 -11.22 15.54 -9.85
CA LYS A 2 -9.83 16.06 -9.66
C LYS A 2 -9.27 15.88 -8.24
N LEU A 3 -10.04 16.24 -7.20
CA LEU A 3 -9.61 16.15 -5.80
C LEU A 3 -9.25 14.73 -5.30
N LYS A 4 -9.84 13.69 -5.91
CA LYS A 4 -9.56 12.28 -5.58
C LYS A 4 -8.32 11.74 -6.30
N TYR A 5 -7.99 12.33 -7.45
CA TYR A 5 -6.80 12.03 -8.24
C TYR A 5 -5.57 12.75 -7.66
N ASP A 6 -5.75 13.96 -7.14
CA ASP A 6 -4.69 14.76 -6.54
C ASP A 6 -4.16 14.16 -5.23
N LEU A 7 -5.02 13.55 -4.40
CA LEU A 7 -4.59 12.85 -3.17
C LEU A 7 -3.77 11.58 -3.47
N TYR A 8 -4.17 10.83 -4.51
CA TYR A 8 -3.46 9.63 -4.98
C TYR A 8 -2.12 9.99 -5.64
N ILE A 9 -2.08 11.05 -6.45
CA ILE A 9 -0.84 11.56 -7.07
C ILE A 9 0.07 12.24 -6.04
N SER A 10 -0.47 12.88 -5.01
CA SER A 10 0.27 13.45 -3.88
C SER A 10 0.96 12.34 -3.07
N TYR A 11 0.23 11.26 -2.75
CA TYR A 11 0.78 10.10 -2.05
C TYR A 11 1.83 9.35 -2.88
N LEU A 12 1.57 9.14 -4.19
CA LEU A 12 2.53 8.53 -5.11
C LEU A 12 3.76 9.43 -5.33
N LYS A 13 3.61 10.76 -5.38
CA LYS A 13 4.75 11.70 -5.50
C LYS A 13 5.60 11.74 -4.23
N ILE A 14 4.98 11.70 -3.05
CA ILE A 14 5.71 11.66 -1.77
C ILE A 14 6.46 10.34 -1.63
N ALA A 15 5.81 9.20 -1.92
CA ALA A 15 6.44 7.88 -1.92
C ALA A 15 7.56 7.75 -2.97
N LEU A 16 7.36 8.25 -4.20
CA LEU A 16 8.38 8.25 -5.25
C LEU A 16 9.54 9.20 -4.96
N SER A 17 9.31 10.31 -4.26
CA SER A 17 10.40 11.21 -3.84
C SER A 17 11.28 10.60 -2.74
N ALA A 18 10.74 9.70 -1.92
CA ALA A 18 11.48 8.99 -0.87
C ALA A 18 12.21 7.72 -1.35
N ILE A 19 11.89 7.21 -2.55
CA ILE A 19 12.58 6.06 -3.19
C ILE A 19 13.86 6.51 -3.94
N GLY A 20 14.07 7.83 -4.08
CA GLY A 20 15.33 8.37 -4.55
C GLY A 20 16.42 8.26 -3.48
N ILE A 21 17.31 7.28 -3.65
CA ILE A 21 18.59 7.05 -2.94
C ILE A 21 18.50 5.97 -1.84
N TYR A 22 18.59 4.71 -2.28
CA TYR A 22 19.36 3.70 -1.54
C TYR A 22 20.30 3.00 -2.53
N ALA A 23 21.53 3.52 -2.61
CA ALA A 23 22.65 2.78 -3.18
C ALA A 23 23.28 1.96 -2.04
N ILE A 24 23.28 0.64 -2.16
CA ILE A 24 23.94 -0.29 -1.22
C ILE A 24 24.88 -1.22 -2.01
N PRO A 25 26.02 -1.62 -1.42
CA PRO A 25 27.30 -1.63 -2.11
C PRO A 25 27.60 -2.86 -2.95
N VAL A 26 28.43 -2.64 -3.97
CA VAL A 26 29.09 -3.67 -4.79
C VAL A 26 30.07 -4.45 -3.92
N ALA A 27 29.73 -5.69 -3.57
CA ALA A 27 30.70 -6.67 -3.10
C ALA A 27 31.48 -7.20 -4.29
N VAL A 28 32.79 -6.91 -4.34
CA VAL A 28 33.72 -7.44 -5.33
C VAL A 28 34.10 -8.86 -4.91
N PHE A 29 33.57 -9.87 -5.61
CA PHE A 29 34.05 -11.24 -5.54
C PHE A 29 34.94 -11.51 -6.76
N THR A 30 36.25 -11.64 -6.53
CA THR A 30 37.18 -12.17 -7.53
C THR A 30 37.27 -13.68 -7.36
N LEU A 31 36.79 -14.45 -8.33
CA LEU A 31 37.30 -15.80 -8.57
C LEU A 31 37.37 -16.10 -10.07
N THR A 32 38.49 -16.70 -10.42
CA THR A 32 38.95 -17.12 -11.73
C THR A 32 38.07 -18.22 -12.32
N SER A 33 37.79 -18.16 -13.63
CA SER A 33 37.43 -19.36 -14.39
C SER A 33 37.94 -19.30 -15.82
N CYS A 34 38.46 -20.44 -16.29
CA CYS A 34 38.98 -20.70 -17.62
C CYS A 34 37.94 -21.46 -18.45
N GLY A 35 37.97 -21.24 -19.76
CA GLY A 35 37.59 -22.23 -20.77
C GLY A 35 36.26 -21.96 -21.48
N GLY A 36 36.36 -21.51 -22.74
CA GLY A 36 35.23 -21.39 -23.67
C GLY A 36 35.00 -22.64 -24.53
N GLY A 37 33.90 -22.62 -25.29
CA GLY A 37 33.61 -23.58 -26.35
C GLY A 37 32.13 -23.55 -26.76
N SER A 38 31.86 -23.23 -28.03
CA SER A 38 30.55 -23.00 -28.64
C SER A 38 29.86 -24.27 -29.15
N GLY A 39 28.55 -24.44 -28.88
CA GLY A 39 27.68 -25.36 -29.65
C GLY A 39 26.29 -25.63 -29.05
N LYS A 40 25.28 -24.80 -29.36
CA LYS A 40 23.92 -24.89 -28.79
C LYS A 40 23.15 -26.16 -29.18
N SER A 41 23.11 -27.12 -28.26
CA SER A 41 22.14 -28.22 -28.21
C SER A 41 20.87 -27.81 -27.44
N TYR A 42 19.79 -28.57 -27.54
CA TYR A 42 18.52 -28.34 -26.82
C TYR A 42 18.70 -28.36 -25.29
N ASP A 43 19.77 -28.97 -24.78
CA ASP A 43 20.18 -28.93 -23.37
C ASP A 43 20.87 -27.59 -22.99
N GLU A 44 21.53 -26.90 -23.91
CA GLU A 44 22.10 -25.56 -23.65
C GLU A 44 21.03 -24.47 -23.52
N ALA A 45 19.82 -24.70 -24.03
CA ALA A 45 18.71 -23.75 -23.88
C ALA A 45 18.30 -23.58 -22.40
N LYS A 46 18.42 -24.64 -21.58
CA LYS A 46 18.08 -24.62 -20.15
C LYS A 46 19.02 -23.76 -19.30
N ASP A 47 20.24 -23.51 -19.77
CA ASP A 47 21.26 -22.76 -19.04
C ASP A 47 21.28 -21.25 -19.39
N THR A 48 20.34 -20.81 -20.23
CA THR A 48 20.16 -19.39 -20.55
C THR A 48 19.10 -18.74 -19.68
N PRO A 49 19.23 -17.45 -19.30
CA PRO A 49 18.21 -16.75 -18.52
C PRO A 49 16.81 -16.77 -19.18
N ALA A 50 16.76 -16.65 -20.51
CA ALA A 50 15.51 -16.74 -21.27
C ALA A 50 14.93 -18.16 -21.26
N GLY A 51 15.77 -19.19 -21.25
CA GLY A 51 15.36 -20.58 -21.08
C GLY A 51 14.66 -20.83 -19.74
N THR A 52 15.25 -20.37 -18.64
CA THR A 52 14.67 -20.49 -17.30
C THR A 52 13.30 -19.82 -17.21
N TYR A 53 13.15 -18.60 -17.74
CA TYR A 53 11.83 -17.95 -17.78
C TYR A 53 10.83 -18.69 -18.66
N ARG A 54 11.26 -19.24 -19.80
CA ARG A 54 10.38 -19.96 -20.73
C ARG A 54 9.87 -21.27 -20.12
N GLU A 55 10.73 -22.01 -19.42
CA GLU A 55 10.35 -23.22 -18.68
C GLU A 55 9.33 -22.87 -17.59
N TYR A 56 9.63 -21.86 -16.76
CA TYR A 56 8.72 -21.41 -15.72
C TYR A 56 7.36 -20.93 -16.27
N LEU A 57 7.36 -20.15 -17.36
CA LEU A 57 6.14 -19.70 -18.03
C LEU A 57 5.33 -20.88 -18.59
N SER A 58 6.00 -21.88 -19.18
CA SER A 58 5.35 -23.08 -19.70
C SER A 58 4.64 -23.85 -18.59
N GLU A 59 5.31 -24.04 -17.45
CA GLU A 59 4.70 -24.66 -16.27
C GLU A 59 3.51 -23.84 -15.75
N LEU A 60 3.66 -22.53 -15.63
CA LEU A 60 2.62 -21.65 -15.10
C LEU A 60 1.36 -21.69 -15.96
N ARG A 61 1.51 -21.76 -17.30
CA ARG A 61 0.39 -21.87 -18.26
C ARG A 61 -0.40 -23.17 -18.16
N THR A 62 0.16 -24.22 -17.56
CA THR A 62 -0.60 -25.48 -17.31
C THR A 62 -1.59 -25.35 -16.15
N GLN A 63 -1.51 -24.26 -15.38
CA GLN A 63 -2.35 -24.06 -14.21
C GLN A 63 -3.63 -23.33 -14.61
N ASP A 64 -4.81 -23.91 -14.43
CA ASP A 64 -6.06 -23.24 -14.82
C ASP A 64 -6.61 -22.32 -13.71
N ARG A 65 -6.68 -22.84 -12.48
CA ARG A 65 -7.23 -22.16 -11.30
C ARG A 65 -6.37 -22.48 -10.09
N LEU A 66 -5.74 -21.46 -9.49
CA LEU A 66 -4.90 -21.63 -8.30
C LEU A 66 -5.64 -21.20 -7.03
N SER A 67 -5.50 -21.99 -5.96
CA SER A 67 -5.81 -21.51 -4.61
C SER A 67 -4.95 -20.30 -4.25
N PHE A 68 -5.26 -19.64 -3.13
CA PHE A 68 -4.41 -18.56 -2.67
C PHE A 68 -3.00 -19.06 -2.35
N GLU A 69 -2.89 -20.19 -1.66
CA GLU A 69 -1.62 -20.84 -1.32
C GLU A 69 -0.87 -21.29 -2.57
N GLY A 70 -1.58 -21.80 -3.58
CA GLY A 70 -0.98 -22.14 -4.86
C GLY A 70 -0.45 -20.92 -5.61
N LEU A 71 -1.19 -19.80 -5.58
CA LEU A 71 -0.78 -18.54 -6.19
C LEU A 71 0.46 -17.97 -5.50
N THR A 72 0.47 -17.90 -4.16
CA THR A 72 1.61 -17.39 -3.38
C THR A 72 2.84 -18.28 -3.57
N ALA A 73 2.70 -19.61 -3.56
CA ALA A 73 3.81 -20.52 -3.80
C ALA A 73 4.45 -20.30 -5.18
N ARG A 74 3.63 -20.14 -6.23
CA ARG A 74 4.13 -19.83 -7.57
C ARG A 74 4.77 -18.44 -7.64
N LEU A 75 4.17 -17.42 -7.02
CA LEU A 75 4.79 -16.08 -6.97
C LEU A 75 6.17 -16.10 -6.28
N GLY A 76 6.33 -16.86 -5.19
CA GLY A 76 7.63 -17.03 -4.53
C GLY A 76 8.67 -17.76 -5.40
N GLN A 77 8.24 -18.80 -6.12
CA GLN A 77 9.10 -19.45 -7.13
C GLN A 77 9.53 -18.47 -8.23
N TRP A 78 8.60 -17.63 -8.70
CA TRP A 78 8.91 -16.62 -9.71
C TRP A 78 9.92 -15.58 -9.22
N GLN A 79 9.83 -15.13 -7.97
CA GLN A 79 10.85 -14.25 -7.37
C GLN A 79 12.23 -14.91 -7.40
N THR A 80 12.32 -16.19 -7.04
CA THR A 80 13.57 -16.97 -7.10
C THR A 80 14.12 -17.06 -8.53
N VAL A 81 13.25 -17.35 -9.51
CA VAL A 81 13.62 -17.40 -10.92
C VAL A 81 14.13 -16.03 -11.40
N ARG A 82 13.41 -14.96 -11.06
CA ARG A 82 13.78 -13.59 -11.42
C ARG A 82 15.13 -13.20 -10.83
N ASP A 83 15.40 -13.54 -9.59
CA ASP A 83 16.64 -13.21 -8.91
C ASP A 83 17.82 -13.99 -9.53
N SER A 84 17.60 -15.27 -9.89
CA SER A 84 18.57 -16.07 -10.64
C SER A 84 18.88 -15.48 -12.02
N VAL A 85 17.85 -15.14 -12.79
CA VAL A 85 17.97 -14.48 -14.10
C VAL A 85 18.71 -13.15 -13.98
N SER A 86 18.37 -12.35 -12.97
CA SER A 86 19.01 -11.06 -12.71
C SER A 86 20.48 -11.21 -12.33
N ALA A 87 20.82 -12.21 -11.51
CA ALA A 87 22.20 -12.50 -11.13
C ALA A 87 23.03 -12.97 -12.33
N HIS A 88 22.47 -13.82 -13.18
CA HIS A 88 23.12 -14.28 -14.41
C HIS A 88 23.39 -13.10 -15.35
N ILE A 89 22.37 -12.27 -15.61
CA ILE A 89 22.48 -11.08 -16.45
C ILE A 89 23.55 -10.12 -15.90
N ARG A 90 23.62 -9.90 -14.58
CA ARG A 90 24.63 -9.02 -13.95
C ARG A 90 26.06 -9.54 -14.06
N ARG A 91 26.27 -10.87 -14.08
CA ARG A 91 27.60 -11.50 -14.18
C ARG A 91 28.15 -11.48 -15.61
N ASP A 92 27.28 -11.31 -16.60
CA ASP A 92 27.67 -11.24 -18.01
C ASP A 92 28.40 -9.91 -18.30
N THR A 93 29.73 -9.99 -18.43
CA THR A 93 30.61 -8.84 -18.71
C THR A 93 30.50 -8.34 -20.15
N LEU A 94 29.81 -9.06 -21.04
CA LEU A 94 29.49 -8.63 -22.41
C LEU A 94 28.14 -7.89 -22.50
N TRP A 95 27.74 -7.25 -21.39
CA TRP A 95 26.48 -6.53 -21.17
C TRP A 95 25.92 -5.71 -22.36
N ARG A 96 26.79 -5.05 -23.15
CA ARG A 96 26.36 -4.22 -24.30
C ARG A 96 26.11 -5.02 -25.58
N SER A 97 26.61 -6.24 -25.69
CA SER A 97 26.59 -7.06 -26.90
C SER A 97 25.34 -7.95 -27.02
N HIS A 98 24.56 -8.10 -25.94
CA HIS A 98 23.39 -9.02 -25.85
C HIS A 98 22.06 -8.29 -25.65
N THR A 99 21.82 -7.20 -26.38
CA THR A 99 20.56 -6.45 -26.34
C THR A 99 19.33 -7.32 -26.61
N ASP A 100 19.46 -8.34 -27.46
CA ASP A 100 18.33 -9.17 -27.88
C ASP A 100 17.93 -10.17 -26.80
N MET A 101 18.90 -10.79 -26.12
CA MET A 101 18.65 -11.66 -24.95
C MET A 101 17.98 -10.88 -23.82
N ARG A 102 18.40 -9.62 -23.58
CA ARG A 102 17.78 -8.77 -22.55
C ARG A 102 16.33 -8.44 -22.90
N LYS A 103 16.05 -8.06 -24.15
CA LYS A 103 14.69 -7.82 -24.62
C LYS A 103 13.83 -9.07 -24.48
N GLU A 104 14.36 -10.24 -24.85
CA GLU A 104 13.66 -11.52 -24.70
C GLU A 104 13.32 -11.81 -23.23
N CYS A 105 14.26 -11.63 -22.30
CA CYS A 105 14.01 -11.83 -20.87
C CYS A 105 12.94 -10.87 -20.33
N LEU A 106 12.93 -9.61 -20.76
CA LEU A 106 11.90 -8.63 -20.38
C LEU A 106 10.52 -9.03 -20.93
N LEU A 107 10.43 -9.45 -22.19
CA LEU A 107 9.17 -9.92 -22.79
C LEU A 107 8.63 -11.18 -22.10
N LEU A 108 9.52 -12.10 -21.72
CA LEU A 108 9.14 -13.30 -20.98
C LEU A 108 8.69 -12.96 -19.55
N HIS A 109 9.38 -12.04 -18.87
CA HIS A 109 8.97 -11.53 -17.57
C HIS A 109 7.58 -10.90 -17.62
N ASP A 110 7.31 -10.04 -18.61
CA ASP A 110 5.99 -9.46 -18.84
C ASP A 110 4.94 -10.54 -19.14
N SER A 111 5.30 -11.57 -19.91
CA SER A 111 4.41 -12.70 -20.21
C SER A 111 4.04 -13.50 -18.96
N ILE A 112 5.01 -13.73 -18.05
CA ILE A 112 4.75 -14.38 -16.76
C ILE A 112 3.84 -13.52 -15.90
N ARG A 113 4.05 -12.20 -15.85
CA ARG A 113 3.17 -11.27 -15.13
C ARG A 113 1.74 -11.33 -15.66
N MET A 114 1.55 -11.33 -16.99
CA MET A 114 0.21 -11.45 -17.60
C MET A 114 -0.46 -12.78 -17.26
N GLU A 115 0.30 -13.87 -17.18
CA GLU A 115 -0.21 -15.17 -16.77
C GLU A 115 -0.65 -15.17 -15.30
N PHE A 116 0.10 -14.50 -14.42
CA PHE A 116 -0.30 -14.29 -13.04
C PHE A 116 -1.54 -13.40 -12.90
N SER A 117 -1.70 -12.35 -13.72
CA SER A 117 -2.95 -11.57 -13.79
C SER A 117 -4.14 -12.47 -14.11
N ARG A 118 -4.02 -13.35 -15.13
CA ARG A 118 -5.06 -14.33 -15.47
C ARG A 118 -5.37 -15.24 -14.28
N LEU A 119 -4.36 -15.74 -13.58
CA LEU A 119 -4.52 -16.63 -12.42
C LEU A 119 -5.12 -15.93 -11.20
N ALA A 120 -4.79 -14.66 -10.97
CA ALA A 120 -5.40 -13.84 -9.91
C ALA A 120 -6.91 -13.72 -10.12
N LEU A 121 -7.35 -13.51 -11.36
CA LEU A 121 -8.75 -13.35 -11.77
C LEU A 121 -9.49 -14.67 -12.06
N SER A 122 -8.79 -15.81 -12.11
CA SER A 122 -9.37 -17.13 -12.45
C SER A 122 -10.41 -17.66 -11.45
N ARG A 123 -10.46 -17.07 -10.25
CA ARG A 123 -11.46 -17.36 -9.21
C ARG A 123 -11.74 -16.11 -8.38
N PRO A 124 -12.91 -16.05 -7.71
CA PRO A 124 -13.18 -15.01 -6.73
C PRO A 124 -12.07 -14.95 -5.66
N ARG A 125 -11.64 -13.73 -5.35
CA ARG A 125 -10.62 -13.43 -4.34
C ARG A 125 -11.24 -12.67 -3.18
N THR A 126 -10.57 -12.67 -2.04
CA THR A 126 -11.04 -11.95 -0.84
C THR A 126 -10.13 -10.78 -0.49
N TYR A 127 -10.67 -9.78 0.20
CA TYR A 127 -9.87 -8.67 0.73
C TYR A 127 -8.80 -9.13 1.74
N LYS A 128 -9.04 -10.24 2.44
CA LYS A 128 -8.05 -10.86 3.32
C LYS A 128 -6.88 -11.45 2.52
N GLU A 129 -7.16 -12.10 1.40
CA GLU A 129 -6.11 -12.56 0.47
C GLU A 129 -5.27 -11.38 -0.06
N VAL A 130 -5.87 -10.21 -0.33
CA VAL A 130 -5.13 -9.00 -0.75
C VAL A 130 -4.12 -8.57 0.33
N LEU A 131 -4.57 -8.46 1.59
CA LEU A 131 -3.71 -8.06 2.71
C LEU A 131 -2.60 -9.09 2.96
N ALA A 132 -2.96 -10.37 3.00
CA ALA A 132 -2.01 -11.46 3.22
C ALA A 132 -0.94 -11.52 2.12
N LEU A 133 -1.31 -11.26 0.87
CA LEU A 133 -0.36 -11.23 -0.24
C LEU A 133 0.67 -10.12 -0.08
N LYS A 134 0.20 -8.90 0.24
CA LYS A 134 1.05 -7.73 0.46
C LYS A 134 1.99 -7.89 1.64
N GLU A 135 1.52 -8.54 2.70
CA GLU A 135 2.35 -8.87 3.87
C GLU A 135 3.39 -9.94 3.53
N HIS A 136 2.99 -11.02 2.86
CA HIS A 136 3.87 -12.14 2.54
C HIS A 136 5.02 -11.74 1.62
N PHE A 137 4.78 -10.86 0.65
CA PHE A 137 5.80 -10.36 -0.28
C PHE A 137 6.39 -9.00 0.12
N SER A 138 6.16 -8.56 1.36
CA SER A 138 6.75 -7.32 1.87
C SER A 138 8.25 -7.51 2.13
N PRO A 139 9.13 -6.61 1.65
CA PRO A 139 10.55 -6.64 2.03
C PRO A 139 10.76 -6.28 3.51
N TYR A 140 9.73 -5.78 4.19
CA TYR A 140 9.76 -5.39 5.60
C TYR A 140 9.26 -6.48 6.54
N ALA A 141 8.78 -7.62 6.02
CA ALA A 141 8.20 -8.70 6.83
C ALA A 141 9.18 -9.25 7.89
N GLU A 142 10.48 -9.26 7.59
CA GLU A 142 11.54 -9.76 8.48
C GLU A 142 12.44 -8.63 9.06
N ASP A 143 12.06 -7.35 8.88
CA ASP A 143 12.87 -6.22 9.33
C ASP A 143 12.77 -6.02 10.84
N GLY A 144 13.60 -6.73 11.60
CA GLY A 144 13.58 -6.68 13.07
C GLY A 144 13.87 -5.30 13.67
N GLU A 145 14.59 -4.41 12.97
CA GLU A 145 14.83 -3.04 13.43
C GLU A 145 13.56 -2.20 13.29
N LEU A 146 12.88 -2.30 12.15
CA LEU A 146 11.60 -1.64 11.91
C LEU A 146 10.56 -2.05 12.93
N HIS A 147 10.41 -3.36 13.19
CA HIS A 147 9.47 -3.88 14.17
C HIS A 147 9.75 -3.34 15.58
N ARG A 148 11.03 -3.24 15.98
CA ARG A 148 11.41 -2.67 17.28
C ARG A 148 11.04 -1.19 17.37
N SER A 149 11.36 -0.40 16.34
CA SER A 149 10.99 1.02 16.32
C SER A 149 9.48 1.23 16.30
N ALA A 150 8.71 0.37 15.63
CA ALA A 150 7.26 0.39 15.68
C ALA A 150 6.72 0.13 17.11
N GLN A 151 7.28 -0.87 17.79
CA GLN A 151 6.93 -1.19 19.19
C GLN A 151 7.22 -0.04 20.15
N GLU A 152 8.31 0.70 19.96
CA GLU A 152 8.64 1.88 20.79
C GLU A 152 7.62 3.01 20.63
N ILE A 153 7.07 3.20 19.42
CA ILE A 153 6.10 4.25 19.10
C ILE A 153 4.66 3.82 19.45
N GLN A 154 4.39 2.52 19.47
CA GLN A 154 3.06 1.96 19.66
C GLN A 154 2.30 2.47 20.90
N PRO A 155 2.92 2.66 22.09
CA PRO A 155 2.24 3.21 23.26
C PRO A 155 1.65 4.61 23.02
N PHE A 156 2.31 5.45 22.22
CA PHE A 156 1.77 6.77 21.88
C PHE A 156 0.45 6.65 21.10
N PHE A 157 0.40 5.82 20.05
CA PHE A 157 -0.83 5.63 19.27
C PHE A 157 -1.91 4.90 20.06
N ALA A 158 -1.55 3.92 20.88
CA ALA A 158 -2.49 3.27 21.80
C ALA A 158 -3.12 4.29 22.78
N SER A 159 -2.34 5.28 23.24
CA SER A 159 -2.84 6.36 24.10
C SER A 159 -3.87 7.25 23.41
N LEU A 160 -3.94 7.27 22.07
CA LEU A 160 -4.93 8.09 21.36
C LEU A 160 -6.34 7.50 21.44
N ASP A 161 -6.47 6.18 21.62
CA ASP A 161 -7.77 5.50 21.78
C ASP A 161 -8.52 5.98 23.03
N SER A 162 -7.80 6.24 24.12
CA SER A 162 -8.37 6.67 25.39
C SER A 162 -8.62 8.18 25.47
N ARG A 163 -8.09 8.97 24.53
CA ARG A 163 -8.32 10.41 24.49
C ARG A 163 -9.74 10.70 24.05
N MET A 164 -10.38 11.64 24.74
CA MET A 164 -11.69 12.13 24.35
C MET A 164 -11.64 12.76 22.96
N ALA A 165 -12.57 12.37 22.10
CA ALA A 165 -12.78 13.06 20.83
C ALA A 165 -13.24 14.51 21.08
N TYR A 166 -13.02 15.38 20.10
CA TYR A 166 -13.46 16.78 20.19
C TYR A 166 -14.98 16.87 20.42
N ARG A 167 -15.38 17.72 21.38
CA ARG A 167 -16.79 18.01 21.69
C ARG A 167 -17.17 19.38 21.15
N GLY A 168 -18.09 19.40 20.18
CA GLY A 168 -18.65 20.62 19.60
C GLY A 168 -19.61 20.28 18.46
N GLY A 169 -20.35 21.26 17.95
CA GLY A 169 -21.17 21.12 16.74
C GLY A 169 -20.32 20.97 15.46
N LYS A 170 -20.96 20.71 14.32
CA LYS A 170 -20.24 20.51 13.04
C LYS A 170 -19.38 21.72 12.65
N GLU A 171 -19.92 22.94 12.81
CA GLU A 171 -19.22 24.19 12.45
C GLU A 171 -18.03 24.47 13.37
N GLN A 172 -18.22 24.26 14.67
CA GLN A 172 -17.16 24.40 15.67
C GLN A 172 -16.02 23.42 15.42
N LEU A 173 -16.35 22.17 15.08
CA LEU A 173 -15.38 21.15 14.73
C LEU A 173 -14.57 21.54 13.49
N LEU A 174 -15.22 21.95 12.40
CA LEU A 174 -14.51 22.35 11.18
C LEU A 174 -13.65 23.61 11.41
N SER A 175 -14.15 24.57 12.19
CA SER A 175 -13.38 25.74 12.61
C SER A 175 -12.15 25.33 13.41
N ALA A 176 -12.30 24.47 14.43
CA ALA A 176 -11.19 23.97 15.24
C ALA A 176 -10.16 23.19 14.41
N TYR A 177 -10.61 22.39 13.43
CA TYR A 177 -9.74 21.67 12.51
C TYR A 177 -8.91 22.66 11.67
N ARG A 178 -9.55 23.64 11.04
CA ARG A 178 -8.86 24.68 10.25
C ARG A 178 -7.87 25.48 11.11
N THR A 179 -8.25 25.83 12.33
CA THR A 179 -7.36 26.51 13.28
C THR A 179 -6.13 25.66 13.59
N LEU A 180 -6.30 24.36 13.87
CA LEU A 180 -5.16 23.48 14.12
C LEU A 180 -4.21 23.44 12.91
N LEU A 181 -4.74 23.27 11.70
CA LEU A 181 -3.93 23.21 10.48
C LEU A 181 -3.20 24.53 10.22
N SER A 182 -3.91 25.66 10.31
CA SER A 182 -3.33 27.00 10.13
C SER A 182 -2.24 27.28 11.17
N GLU A 183 -2.48 26.97 12.45
CA GLU A 183 -1.50 27.15 13.49
C GLU A 183 -0.27 26.27 13.30
N THR A 184 -0.45 25.02 12.87
CA THR A 184 0.65 24.09 12.62
C THR A 184 1.51 24.59 11.47
N GLN A 185 0.91 25.06 10.37
CA GLN A 185 1.64 25.65 9.25
C GLN A 185 2.39 26.93 9.64
N ARG A 186 1.80 27.78 10.50
CA ARG A 186 2.42 29.03 10.94
C ARG A 186 3.56 28.80 11.92
N LYS A 187 3.39 27.88 12.87
CA LYS A 187 4.37 27.60 13.92
C LYS A 187 5.47 26.65 13.47
N GLY A 188 5.22 25.85 12.44
CA GLY A 188 6.08 24.74 12.05
C GLY A 188 5.99 23.57 13.04
N ILE A 189 6.73 22.51 12.71
CA ILE A 189 6.97 21.37 13.58
C ILE A 189 8.46 21.36 13.88
N HIS A 190 8.85 21.60 15.13
CA HIS A 190 10.24 21.73 15.56
C HIS A 190 10.58 20.71 16.63
N GLY A 191 10.64 19.43 16.22
CA GLY A 191 11.00 18.32 17.10
C GLY A 191 9.86 17.37 17.45
N HIS A 192 10.21 16.32 18.19
CA HIS A 192 9.33 15.21 18.58
C HIS A 192 8.04 15.66 19.32
N SER A 193 8.19 16.62 20.25
CA SER A 193 7.06 17.12 21.05
C SER A 193 6.00 17.80 20.16
N ASP A 194 6.44 18.58 19.17
CA ASP A 194 5.55 19.24 18.24
C ASP A 194 4.84 18.24 17.32
N LEU A 195 5.58 17.25 16.83
CA LEU A 195 5.06 16.15 16.00
C LEU A 195 3.96 15.37 16.73
N THR A 196 4.25 14.85 17.91
CA THR A 196 3.29 14.05 18.70
C THR A 196 2.09 14.88 19.15
N ARG A 197 2.29 16.17 19.46
CA ARG A 197 1.20 17.10 19.77
C ARG A 197 0.30 17.36 18.57
N PHE A 198 0.87 17.56 17.38
CA PHE A 198 0.10 17.71 16.15
C PHE A 198 -0.74 16.46 15.87
N ILE A 199 -0.11 15.29 15.83
CA ILE A 199 -0.80 14.00 15.59
C ILE A 199 -1.91 13.78 16.62
N GLY A 200 -1.62 14.01 17.91
CA GLY A 200 -2.59 13.78 18.98
C GLY A 200 -3.81 14.71 18.94
N LYS A 201 -3.62 16.00 18.59
CA LYS A 201 -4.74 16.94 18.44
C LYS A 201 -5.55 16.64 17.18
N GLU A 202 -4.85 16.30 16.12
CA GLU A 202 -5.46 16.01 14.83
C GLU A 202 -6.27 14.72 14.87
N ASP A 203 -5.79 13.64 15.52
CA ASP A 203 -6.55 12.41 15.73
C ASP A 203 -7.89 12.66 16.45
N ALA A 204 -7.88 13.50 17.50
CA ALA A 204 -9.10 13.80 18.27
C ALA A 204 -10.15 14.55 17.44
N LEU A 205 -9.71 15.45 16.55
CA LEU A 205 -10.57 16.15 15.60
C LEU A 205 -11.03 15.23 14.47
N PHE A 206 -10.14 14.38 13.98
CA PHE A 206 -10.43 13.44 12.89
C PHE A 206 -11.46 12.39 13.32
N ARG A 207 -11.35 11.83 14.53
CA ARG A 207 -12.38 10.93 15.07
C ARG A 207 -13.74 11.61 15.21
N ALA A 208 -13.77 12.86 15.67
CA ALA A 208 -15.02 13.63 15.75
C ALA A 208 -15.59 13.97 14.36
N PHE A 209 -14.71 14.17 13.37
CA PHE A 209 -15.09 14.38 11.97
C PHE A 209 -15.72 13.10 11.37
N LEU A 210 -15.12 11.94 11.60
CA LEU A 210 -15.65 10.66 11.11
C LEU A 210 -17.01 10.29 11.72
N ALA A 211 -17.26 10.67 12.97
CA ALA A 211 -18.56 10.46 13.62
C ALA A 211 -19.72 11.22 12.95
N ARG A 212 -19.43 12.13 12.01
CA ARG A 212 -20.39 13.01 11.34
C ARG A 212 -20.25 13.01 9.82
N LEU A 213 -19.72 11.94 9.22
CA LEU A 213 -19.47 11.89 7.77
C LEU A 213 -20.66 12.34 6.91
N ASN A 214 -21.88 11.97 7.31
CA ASN A 214 -23.11 12.28 6.58
C ASN A 214 -23.58 13.74 6.75
N ASP A 215 -23.03 14.50 7.69
CA ASP A 215 -23.40 15.91 7.94
C ASP A 215 -22.74 16.88 6.95
N TYR A 216 -21.85 16.39 6.08
CA TYR A 216 -20.95 17.20 5.24
C TYR A 216 -21.20 17.09 3.72
N ASP A 217 -22.28 16.43 3.28
CA ASP A 217 -22.51 16.12 1.86
C ASP A 217 -22.58 17.35 0.93
N ASP A 218 -22.96 18.50 1.46
CA ASP A 218 -23.09 19.78 0.75
C ASP A 218 -21.86 20.69 0.90
N MET A 219 -20.88 20.28 1.71
CA MET A 219 -19.74 21.13 2.05
C MET A 219 -18.51 20.85 1.18
N ASP A 220 -17.81 21.91 0.80
CA ASP A 220 -16.44 21.79 0.28
C ASP A 220 -15.45 21.67 1.45
N LEU A 221 -14.75 20.54 1.50
CA LEU A 221 -13.72 20.21 2.50
C LEU A 221 -12.33 20.08 1.85
N SER A 222 -12.18 20.57 0.62
CA SER A 222 -10.91 20.53 -0.11
C SER A 222 -9.80 21.30 0.57
N ASP A 223 -10.15 22.38 1.28
CA ASP A 223 -9.24 23.18 2.07
C ASP A 223 -8.62 22.37 3.22
N ILE A 224 -9.43 21.64 3.99
CA ILE A 224 -8.97 20.78 5.08
C ILE A 224 -8.03 19.70 4.56
N THR A 225 -8.37 19.10 3.41
CA THR A 225 -7.55 18.07 2.78
C THR A 225 -6.18 18.62 2.38
N ARG A 226 -6.17 19.70 1.59
CA ARG A 226 -4.95 20.38 1.13
C ARG A 226 -4.09 20.87 2.30
N ASP A 227 -4.71 21.45 3.32
CA ASP A 227 -3.98 22.02 4.44
C ASP A 227 -3.48 20.94 5.42
N THR A 228 -4.12 19.77 5.46
CA THR A 228 -3.59 18.57 6.12
C THR A 228 -2.34 18.07 5.40
N GLU A 229 -2.34 18.02 4.06
CA GLU A 229 -1.16 17.64 3.27
C GLU A 229 0.03 18.56 3.54
N LYS A 230 -0.22 19.88 3.59
CA LYS A 230 0.82 20.85 3.96
C LYS A 230 1.40 20.59 5.35
N CYS A 231 0.57 20.31 6.35
CA CYS A 231 1.06 19.98 7.69
C CYS A 231 1.87 18.67 7.69
N CYS A 232 1.49 17.68 6.89
CA CYS A 232 2.26 16.45 6.73
C CYS A 232 3.63 16.74 6.07
N ALA A 233 3.67 17.63 5.08
CA ALA A 233 4.93 18.07 4.47
C ALA A 233 5.83 18.81 5.47
N GLU A 234 5.28 19.59 6.42
CA GLU A 234 6.07 20.23 7.47
C GLU A 234 6.83 19.23 8.36
N VAL A 235 6.31 18.00 8.55
CA VAL A 235 7.02 16.94 9.28
C VAL A 235 8.31 16.56 8.56
N PHE A 236 8.26 16.40 7.24
CA PHE A 236 9.46 16.08 6.45
C PHE A 236 10.42 17.27 6.35
N ARG A 237 9.92 18.51 6.32
CA ARG A 237 10.78 19.69 6.44
C ARG A 237 11.47 19.76 7.80
N ALA A 238 10.83 19.29 8.88
CA ALA A 238 11.49 19.17 10.18
C ALA A 238 12.65 18.16 10.14
N ALA A 239 12.49 17.07 9.38
CA ALA A 239 13.58 16.12 9.13
C ALA A 239 14.70 16.71 8.26
N GLU A 240 14.38 17.50 7.23
CA GLU A 240 15.37 18.26 6.44
C GLU A 240 16.17 19.24 7.30
N ARG A 241 15.50 19.89 8.26
CA ARG A 241 16.12 20.77 9.26
C ARG A 241 16.87 20.02 10.37
N GLN A 242 16.87 18.68 10.37
CA GLN A 242 17.48 17.82 11.38
C GLN A 242 16.91 18.01 12.80
N GLU A 243 15.68 18.52 12.90
CA GLU A 243 14.97 18.71 14.18
C GLU A 243 14.33 17.41 14.68
N ILE A 244 14.02 16.52 13.74
CA ILE A 244 13.67 15.11 13.94
C ILE A 244 14.43 14.26 12.92
N THR A 245 14.49 12.96 13.12
CA THR A 245 15.12 12.08 12.11
C THR A 245 14.15 11.76 10.98
N TYR A 246 14.66 11.49 9.77
CA TYR A 246 13.84 10.98 8.66
C TYR A 246 13.13 9.67 9.01
N LYS A 247 13.81 8.77 9.73
CA LYS A 247 13.21 7.51 10.22
C LYS A 247 12.01 7.81 11.12
N GLU A 248 12.16 8.68 12.09
CA GLU A 248 11.08 9.10 12.99
C GLU A 248 9.89 9.72 12.23
N ALA A 249 10.16 10.66 11.32
CA ALA A 249 9.14 11.26 10.47
C ALA A 249 8.36 10.20 9.68
N MET A 250 9.07 9.27 9.02
CA MET A 250 8.46 8.18 8.25
C MET A 250 7.58 7.28 9.12
N LEU A 251 8.07 6.84 10.28
CA LEU A 251 7.34 5.93 11.16
C LEU A 251 6.07 6.57 11.73
N TYR A 252 6.18 7.77 12.29
CA TYR A 252 5.02 8.47 12.86
C TYR A 252 3.97 8.80 11.80
N MET A 253 4.39 9.22 10.60
CA MET A 253 3.46 9.54 9.53
C MET A 253 2.80 8.31 8.91
N ALA A 254 3.52 7.19 8.79
CA ALA A 254 2.94 5.93 8.34
C ALA A 254 1.96 5.35 9.36
N MET A 255 2.32 5.29 10.65
CA MET A 255 1.42 4.83 11.71
C MET A 255 0.18 5.72 11.85
N ARG A 256 0.33 7.06 11.72
CA ARG A 256 -0.82 7.97 11.63
C ARG A 256 -1.71 7.64 10.45
N THR A 257 -1.13 7.39 9.27
CA THR A 257 -1.89 7.08 8.06
C THR A 257 -2.63 5.76 8.19
N ASN A 258 -1.96 4.71 8.69
CA ASN A 258 -2.57 3.42 9.01
C ASN A 258 -3.80 3.58 9.89
N ARG A 259 -3.64 4.31 11.00
CA ARG A 259 -4.72 4.59 11.94
C ARG A 259 -5.89 5.30 11.29
N ARG A 260 -5.64 6.35 10.49
CA ARG A 260 -6.70 7.09 9.78
C ARG A 260 -7.47 6.20 8.79
N VAL A 261 -6.74 5.36 8.04
CA VAL A 261 -7.32 4.45 7.06
C VAL A 261 -8.19 3.39 7.73
N ILE A 262 -7.74 2.82 8.85
CA ILE A 262 -8.51 1.87 9.66
C ILE A 262 -9.79 2.54 10.20
N GLN A 263 -9.65 3.72 10.82
CA GLN A 263 -10.79 4.48 11.36
C GLN A 263 -11.81 4.86 10.29
N ASN A 264 -11.37 5.23 9.08
CA ASN A 264 -12.25 5.51 7.94
C ASN A 264 -13.16 4.32 7.64
N VAL A 265 -12.57 3.13 7.47
CA VAL A 265 -13.34 1.93 7.14
C VAL A 265 -14.31 1.58 8.27
N GLN A 266 -13.85 1.66 9.51
CA GLN A 266 -14.68 1.47 10.70
C GLN A 266 -15.91 2.37 10.68
N ALA A 267 -15.73 3.67 10.50
CA ALA A 267 -16.81 4.64 10.48
C ALA A 267 -17.79 4.39 9.30
N CYS A 268 -17.28 4.00 8.14
CA CYS A 268 -18.12 3.65 6.99
C CYS A 268 -18.94 2.38 7.23
N LEU A 269 -18.32 1.30 7.72
CA LEU A 269 -19.02 0.04 8.02
C LEU A 269 -20.11 0.27 9.08
N ASP A 270 -19.78 1.00 10.14
CA ASP A 270 -20.72 1.39 11.18
C ASP A 270 -21.89 2.23 10.65
N GLY A 271 -21.62 3.21 9.79
CA GLY A 271 -22.66 4.03 9.17
C GLY A 271 -23.57 3.25 8.23
N ILE A 272 -23.03 2.24 7.53
CA ILE A 272 -23.81 1.32 6.70
C ILE A 272 -24.71 0.45 7.58
N HIS A 273 -24.17 -0.12 8.66
CA HIS A 273 -24.95 -0.93 9.61
C HIS A 273 -26.09 -0.14 10.26
N ARG A 274 -25.89 1.16 10.52
CA ARG A 274 -26.94 2.06 11.04
C ARG A 274 -27.93 2.56 9.98
N GLY A 275 -27.73 2.25 8.70
CA GLY A 275 -28.60 2.70 7.61
C GLY A 275 -28.50 4.20 7.32
N GLU A 276 -27.37 4.84 7.65
CA GLU A 276 -27.20 6.29 7.50
C GLU A 276 -26.87 6.70 6.06
N VAL A 277 -26.52 5.73 5.21
CA VAL A 277 -26.22 5.94 3.79
C VAL A 277 -27.50 5.81 2.99
N THR A 278 -27.98 6.92 2.44
CA THR A 278 -29.28 6.96 1.75
C THR A 278 -29.18 7.44 0.32
N THR A 279 -28.06 8.07 -0.07
CA THR A 279 -27.88 8.62 -1.41
C THR A 279 -26.80 7.89 -2.23
N PRO A 280 -26.92 7.85 -3.57
CA PRO A 280 -25.86 7.30 -4.42
C PRO A 280 -24.51 8.00 -4.24
N ARG A 281 -24.51 9.31 -3.95
CA ARG A 281 -23.27 10.07 -3.73
C ARG A 281 -22.53 9.60 -2.47
N GLN A 282 -23.26 9.42 -1.37
CA GLN A 282 -22.69 8.86 -0.13
C GLN A 282 -22.20 7.42 -0.35
N ALA A 283 -22.99 6.59 -1.02
CA ALA A 283 -22.62 5.21 -1.32
C ALA A 283 -21.29 5.12 -2.09
N HIS A 284 -21.11 5.94 -3.15
CA HIS A 284 -19.83 6.02 -3.84
C HIS A 284 -18.70 6.48 -2.92
N ALA A 285 -18.91 7.50 -2.08
CA ALA A 285 -17.89 7.98 -1.14
C ALA A 285 -17.44 6.88 -0.17
N PHE A 286 -18.39 6.13 0.38
CA PHE A 286 -18.12 5.02 1.29
C PHE A 286 -17.40 3.85 0.60
N ILE A 287 -17.76 3.49 -0.64
CA ILE A 287 -17.00 2.48 -1.39
C ILE A 287 -15.52 2.89 -1.47
N TRP A 288 -15.23 4.14 -1.84
CA TRP A 288 -13.86 4.62 -1.92
C TRP A 288 -13.13 4.60 -0.57
N MET A 289 -13.80 4.99 0.51
CA MET A 289 -13.20 4.99 1.85
C MET A 289 -12.94 3.57 2.35
N ILE A 290 -13.86 2.62 2.12
CA ILE A 290 -13.70 1.22 2.49
C ILE A 290 -12.59 0.53 1.69
N LEU A 291 -12.39 0.89 0.42
CA LEU A 291 -11.33 0.33 -0.41
C LEU A 291 -9.92 0.79 -0.03
N GLN A 292 -9.80 1.89 0.70
CA GLN A 292 -8.54 2.57 0.95
C GLN A 292 -7.46 1.64 1.56
N PRO A 293 -7.71 0.82 2.60
CA PRO A 293 -6.67 -0.04 3.17
C PRO A 293 -6.06 -1.00 2.14
N TYR A 294 -6.90 -1.58 1.28
CA TYR A 294 -6.48 -2.57 0.30
C TYR A 294 -5.78 -1.93 -0.90
N ALA A 295 -6.06 -0.66 -1.19
CA ALA A 295 -5.40 0.08 -2.26
C ALA A 295 -4.08 0.72 -1.80
N SER A 296 -4.04 1.35 -0.63
CA SER A 296 -2.94 2.24 -0.23
C SER A 296 -1.96 1.69 0.79
N LEU A 297 -2.34 0.70 1.62
CA LEU A 297 -1.39 0.11 2.57
C LEU A 297 -0.44 -0.81 1.80
N ASP A 298 0.84 -0.48 1.81
CA ASP A 298 1.92 -1.27 1.24
C ASP A 298 2.60 -2.14 2.31
N GLY A 299 3.63 -2.89 1.90
CA GLY A 299 4.36 -3.77 2.81
C GLY A 299 4.99 -3.04 4.00
N PHE A 300 5.42 -1.78 3.82
CA PHE A 300 5.96 -0.95 4.89
C PHE A 300 4.88 -0.61 5.92
N CYS A 301 3.73 -0.12 5.43
CA CYS A 301 2.59 0.21 6.27
C CYS A 301 2.09 -1.00 7.06
N LEU A 302 1.98 -2.17 6.41
CA LEU A 302 1.50 -3.40 7.06
C LEU A 302 2.47 -3.92 8.14
N ALA A 303 3.78 -3.76 7.95
CA ALA A 303 4.79 -4.13 8.95
C ALA A 303 4.70 -3.28 10.24
N LEU A 304 4.19 -2.05 10.14
CA LEU A 304 4.01 -1.13 11.27
C LEU A 304 2.73 -1.35 12.07
N LEU A 305 1.82 -2.21 11.60
CA LEU A 305 0.56 -2.49 12.30
C LEU A 305 0.79 -3.34 13.54
N SER A 306 0.13 -2.94 14.63
CA SER A 306 0.02 -3.79 15.81
C SER A 306 -0.79 -5.06 15.54
N PRO A 307 -0.62 -6.13 16.34
CA PRO A 307 -1.46 -7.33 16.23
C PRO A 307 -2.96 -7.03 16.30
N ARG A 308 -3.36 -6.08 17.16
CA ARG A 308 -4.75 -5.62 17.29
C ARG A 308 -5.24 -4.93 16.01
N GLU A 309 -4.43 -4.08 15.39
CA GLU A 309 -4.80 -3.41 14.14
C GLU A 309 -4.88 -4.38 12.96
N LYS A 310 -3.99 -5.38 12.89
CA LYS A 310 -4.09 -6.46 11.89
C LYS A 310 -5.39 -7.25 12.04
N GLU A 311 -5.75 -7.61 13.28
CA GLU A 311 -7.01 -8.30 13.56
C GLU A 311 -8.24 -7.45 13.17
N VAL A 312 -8.19 -6.13 13.43
CA VAL A 312 -9.23 -5.19 12.99
C VAL A 312 -9.36 -5.18 11.47
N LEU A 313 -8.25 -5.07 10.73
CA LEU A 313 -8.27 -5.10 9.27
C LEU A 313 -8.80 -6.42 8.72
N ASP A 314 -8.45 -7.55 9.34
CA ASP A 314 -8.96 -8.87 8.97
C ASP A 314 -10.48 -8.98 9.11
N ARG A 315 -11.04 -8.43 10.20
CA ARG A 315 -12.49 -8.35 10.39
C ARG A 315 -13.14 -7.45 9.35
N MET A 316 -12.59 -6.26 9.11
CA MET A 316 -13.06 -5.35 8.07
C MET A 316 -13.05 -6.01 6.68
N ALA A 317 -12.01 -6.77 6.35
CA ALA A 317 -11.91 -7.50 5.09
C ALA A 317 -13.01 -8.55 4.92
N THR A 318 -13.46 -9.15 6.03
CA THR A 318 -14.56 -10.10 6.07
C THR A 318 -15.92 -9.41 5.91
N GLU A 319 -16.10 -8.22 6.49
CA GLU A 319 -17.34 -7.44 6.44
C GLU A 319 -17.53 -6.68 5.11
N THR A 320 -16.43 -6.29 4.45
CA THR A 320 -16.42 -5.44 3.25
C THR A 320 -17.36 -5.92 2.13
N PRO A 321 -17.40 -7.21 1.74
CA PRO A 321 -18.32 -7.68 0.70
C PRO A 321 -19.80 -7.46 1.05
N GLY A 322 -20.19 -7.66 2.32
CA GLY A 322 -21.55 -7.44 2.79
C GLY A 322 -21.92 -5.95 2.79
N ALA A 323 -20.98 -5.10 3.18
CA ALA A 323 -21.13 -3.65 3.09
C ALA A 323 -21.34 -3.20 1.64
N PHE A 324 -20.54 -3.72 0.69
CA PHE A 324 -20.69 -3.41 -0.74
C PHE A 324 -22.00 -3.92 -1.33
N SER A 325 -22.46 -5.10 -0.93
CA SER A 325 -23.79 -5.59 -1.29
C SER A 325 -24.90 -4.62 -0.85
N THR A 326 -24.77 -4.07 0.37
CA THR A 326 -25.72 -3.08 0.90
C THR A 326 -25.68 -1.77 0.12
N LEU A 327 -24.49 -1.23 -0.14
CA LEU A 327 -24.31 -0.02 -0.93
C LEU A 327 -24.79 -0.17 -2.37
N ARG A 328 -24.58 -1.34 -3.00
CA ARG A 328 -25.02 -1.62 -4.37
C ARG A 328 -26.53 -1.45 -4.55
N LYS A 329 -27.32 -1.81 -3.53
CA LYS A 329 -28.79 -1.63 -3.55
C LYS A 329 -29.20 -0.16 -3.70
N ILE A 330 -28.32 0.78 -3.32
CA ILE A 330 -28.55 2.23 -3.43
C ILE A 330 -28.12 2.76 -4.82
N LEU A 331 -27.16 2.11 -5.48
CA LEU A 331 -26.51 2.62 -6.69
C LEU A 331 -27.28 2.35 -8.00
N SER A 332 -28.37 1.58 -7.96
CA SER A 332 -29.29 1.33 -9.09
C SER A 332 -28.64 0.84 -10.40
N SER A 333 -27.38 0.35 -10.39
CA SER A 333 -26.66 -0.08 -11.60
C SER A 333 -26.22 -1.54 -11.54
N GLU A 334 -26.39 -2.26 -12.65
CA GLU A 334 -26.07 -3.69 -12.82
C GLU A 334 -24.59 -3.96 -13.09
N ASN A 335 -23.74 -2.93 -13.23
CA ASN A 335 -22.40 -3.09 -13.82
C ASN A 335 -21.25 -2.68 -12.88
N ASP A 336 -21.39 -2.97 -11.58
CA ASP A 336 -20.38 -2.69 -10.58
C ASP A 336 -19.57 -3.95 -10.26
N ARG A 337 -18.35 -4.04 -10.82
CA ARG A 337 -17.35 -5.12 -10.65
C ARG A 337 -16.75 -5.18 -9.23
N LEU A 338 -17.51 -4.78 -8.20
CA LEU A 338 -17.08 -4.74 -6.80
C LEU A 338 -16.64 -6.12 -6.27
N GLU A 339 -17.25 -7.20 -6.77
CA GLU A 339 -16.87 -8.58 -6.41
C GLU A 339 -15.53 -9.02 -6.99
N GLU A 340 -15.08 -8.37 -8.08
CA GLU A 340 -13.82 -8.68 -8.74
C GLU A 340 -12.66 -7.83 -8.21
N LEU A 341 -12.95 -6.78 -7.44
CA LEU A 341 -11.95 -5.84 -6.93
C LEU A 341 -10.82 -6.51 -6.15
N PRO A 342 -11.04 -7.52 -5.28
CA PRO A 342 -9.93 -8.19 -4.63
C PRO A 342 -8.96 -8.84 -5.63
N GLY A 343 -9.47 -9.43 -6.71
CA GLY A 343 -8.65 -10.02 -7.77
C GLY A 343 -7.86 -8.97 -8.54
N MET A 344 -8.49 -7.83 -8.86
CA MET A 344 -7.81 -6.69 -9.49
C MET A 344 -6.73 -6.09 -8.59
N LEU A 345 -6.97 -6.00 -7.28
CA LEU A 345 -5.99 -5.49 -6.32
C LEU A 345 -4.79 -6.42 -6.17
N ILE A 346 -5.03 -7.74 -6.19
CA ILE A 346 -3.95 -8.74 -6.27
C ILE A 346 -3.15 -8.57 -7.56
N GLU A 347 -3.81 -8.43 -8.71
CA GLU A 347 -3.14 -8.16 -9.99
C GLU A 347 -2.27 -6.90 -9.94
N ILE A 348 -2.82 -5.79 -9.42
CA ILE A 348 -2.08 -4.53 -9.27
C ILE A 348 -0.84 -4.75 -8.40
N HIS A 349 -0.97 -5.49 -7.30
CA HIS A 349 0.17 -5.79 -6.43
C HIS A 349 1.21 -6.69 -7.12
N ILE A 350 0.79 -7.72 -7.86
CA ILE A 350 1.69 -8.57 -8.65
C ILE A 350 2.49 -7.74 -9.66
N ALA A 351 1.90 -6.69 -10.23
CA ALA A 351 2.61 -5.79 -11.14
C ALA A 351 3.70 -4.94 -10.47
N THR A 352 3.72 -4.87 -9.13
CA THR A 352 4.76 -4.19 -8.35
C THR A 352 5.87 -5.12 -7.85
N LEU A 353 5.66 -6.44 -7.93
CA LEU A 353 6.69 -7.43 -7.62
C LEU A 353 7.75 -7.41 -8.71
#